data_AF-A0ABD7BAD1-F1
#
_entry.id   AF-A0ABD7BAD1-F1
#
_cell.length_a   1.000
_cell.length_b   1.000
_cell.length_c   1.000
_cell.angle_alpha   90.00
_cell.angle_beta   90.00
_cell.angle_gamma   90.00
#
_symmetry.space_group_name_H-M   'P 1'
#
loop_
_entity.id
_entity.type
_entity.pdbx_description
1 polymer ?
#
loop_
_entity_poly.entity_id
_entity_poly.type
_entity_poly.pdbx_seq_one_letter_code
_entity_poly.pdbx_strand_id
1 'polypeptide(L)'
;MHDEDSSNEGSGPAVELPPGVFPPMAGYTIGDLLAVANAPFEALLESHDIDPGLIRETVIALAQHLYAAFEREDAQYQIATWYQKPYDQPGKRQRSIEIIAEQFGVITLKATAESLKGSPLLGLGKPFYLSLVEAAGQAIKAHILKLNQG
;
A
#
# COMPACT_ATOMS: atom_id res chain seq x y z
N MET A 1 44.97 -14.16 10.44
CA MET A 1 45.03 -13.15 9.36
C MET A 1 44.20 -13.75 8.23
N HIS A 2 42.89 -13.46 8.22
CA HIS A 2 42.23 -12.43 7.39
C HIS A 2 42.43 -12.70 5.89
N ASP A 3 41.45 -12.79 5.00
CA ASP A 3 39.99 -12.73 5.04
C ASP A 3 39.47 -13.26 3.68
N GLU A 4 38.27 -13.84 3.71
CA GLU A 4 37.13 -13.62 2.82
C GLU A 4 37.37 -13.13 1.37
N ASP A 5 36.99 -13.96 0.39
CA ASP A 5 36.16 -13.46 -0.72
C ASP A 5 35.29 -14.61 -1.26
N SER A 6 34.06 -14.68 -0.76
CA SER A 6 33.00 -15.49 -1.34
C SER A 6 31.85 -14.56 -1.69
N SER A 7 32.08 -13.72 -2.69
CA SER A 7 31.05 -12.89 -3.29
C SER A 7 30.80 -13.37 -4.72
N ASN A 8 29.87 -14.32 -4.87
CA ASN A 8 29.17 -14.53 -6.12
C ASN A 8 27.72 -14.91 -5.84
N GLU A 9 27.02 -14.01 -5.13
CA GLU A 9 25.56 -13.98 -5.20
C GLU A 9 25.17 -13.44 -6.57
N GLY A 10 24.48 -14.29 -7.33
CA GLY A 10 24.14 -14.06 -8.73
C GLY A 10 23.38 -12.75 -8.93
N SER A 11 24.06 -11.76 -9.49
CA SER A 11 23.41 -10.66 -10.18
C SER A 11 22.84 -11.21 -11.48
N GLY A 12 21.55 -11.60 -11.45
CA GLY A 12 20.75 -11.62 -12.66
C GLY A 12 20.80 -10.25 -13.33
N PRO A 13 20.55 -10.14 -14.64
CA PRO A 13 20.64 -8.86 -15.34
C PRO A 13 19.73 -7.86 -14.62
N ALA A 14 20.31 -6.75 -14.15
CA ALA A 14 19.54 -5.64 -13.62
C ALA A 14 18.59 -5.20 -14.73
N VAL A 15 17.30 -5.48 -14.55
CA VAL A 15 16.26 -5.06 -15.50
C VAL A 15 16.31 -3.54 -15.51
N GLU A 16 16.75 -2.97 -16.62
CA GLU A 16 16.82 -1.52 -16.79
C GLU A 16 15.39 -0.96 -16.77
N LEU A 17 15.13 -0.04 -15.83
CA LEU A 17 13.83 0.60 -15.71
C LEU A 17 13.57 1.50 -16.93
N PRO A 18 12.32 1.63 -17.39
CA PRO A 18 12.00 2.56 -18.46
C PRO A 18 12.46 3.99 -18.14
N PRO A 19 12.85 4.79 -19.14
CA PRO A 19 13.28 6.17 -18.91
C PRO A 19 12.24 6.98 -18.13
N GLY A 20 12.69 7.63 -17.05
CA GLY A 20 11.83 8.44 -16.19
C GLY A 20 11.06 7.66 -15.12
N VAL A 21 11.23 6.34 -15.03
CA VAL A 21 10.72 5.53 -13.91
C VAL A 21 11.80 5.43 -12.83
N PHE A 22 11.39 5.68 -11.59
CA PHE A 22 12.27 5.61 -10.42
C PHE A 22 12.06 4.28 -9.68
N PRO A 23 13.12 3.71 -9.09
CA PRO A 23 13.01 2.49 -8.30
C PRO A 23 12.14 2.71 -7.04
N PRO A 24 11.55 1.64 -6.48
CA PRO A 24 10.74 1.73 -5.27
C PRO A 24 11.50 2.40 -4.12
N MET A 25 10.78 3.21 -3.34
CA MET A 25 11.36 3.86 -2.16
C MET A 25 11.13 3.00 -0.92
N ALA A 26 12.10 2.99 0.00
CA ALA A 26 11.93 2.38 1.31
C ALA A 26 10.73 3.01 2.04
N GLY A 27 9.88 2.19 2.65
CA GLY A 27 8.63 2.63 3.27
C GLY A 27 7.46 2.81 2.30
N TYR A 28 7.68 2.59 1.00
CA TYR A 28 6.67 2.68 -0.06
C TYR A 28 6.72 1.49 -1.04
N THR A 29 7.38 0.40 -0.65
CA THR A 29 7.26 -0.88 -1.38
C THR A 29 5.84 -1.42 -1.22
N ILE A 30 5.43 -2.36 -2.07
CA ILE A 30 4.11 -3.01 -1.91
C ILE A 30 3.97 -3.61 -0.50
N GLY A 31 5.01 -4.26 0.03
CA GLY A 31 4.99 -4.80 1.39
C GLY A 31 4.75 -3.75 2.47
N ASP A 32 5.37 -2.58 2.36
CA ASP A 32 5.16 -1.47 3.28
C ASP A 32 3.71 -0.95 3.20
N LEU A 33 3.18 -0.79 1.98
CA LEU A 33 1.81 -0.33 1.76
C LEU A 33 0.78 -1.33 2.32
N LEU A 34 1.03 -2.63 2.18
CA LEU A 34 0.20 -3.68 2.79
C LEU A 34 0.17 -3.54 4.31
N ALA A 35 1.33 -3.36 4.94
CA ALA A 35 1.42 -3.20 6.40
C ALA A 35 0.68 -1.93 6.88
N VAL A 36 0.83 -0.82 6.15
CA VAL A 36 0.14 0.45 6.43
C VAL A 36 -1.38 0.30 6.36
N ALA A 37 -1.90 -0.37 5.33
CA ALA A 37 -3.33 -0.60 5.18
C ALA A 37 -3.88 -1.58 6.22
N ASN A 38 -3.12 -2.63 6.55
CA ASN A 38 -3.55 -3.68 7.47
C ASN A 38 -3.65 -3.19 8.91
N ALA A 39 -2.72 -2.38 9.39
CA ALA A 39 -2.66 -2.01 10.81
C ALA A 39 -3.98 -1.41 11.37
N PRO A 40 -4.59 -0.38 10.77
CA PRO A 40 -5.87 0.15 11.27
C PRO A 40 -7.07 -0.75 10.93
N PHE A 41 -6.97 -1.58 9.89
CA PHE A 41 -8.02 -2.52 9.52
C PHE A 41 -8.13 -3.65 10.57
N GLU A 42 -7.01 -4.28 10.91
CA GLU A 42 -6.92 -5.32 11.93
C GLU A 42 -7.33 -4.78 13.31
N ALA A 43 -6.83 -3.60 13.70
CA ALA A 43 -7.21 -2.95 14.95
C ALA A 43 -8.73 -2.72 15.08
N LEU A 44 -9.41 -2.42 13.97
CA LEU A 44 -10.87 -2.25 13.97
C LEU A 44 -11.61 -3.60 14.10
N LEU A 45 -11.08 -4.67 13.52
CA LEU A 45 -11.63 -6.00 13.75
C LEU A 45 -11.47 -6.42 15.22
N GLU A 46 -10.29 -6.18 15.81
CA GLU A 46 -10.02 -6.46 17.21
C GLU A 46 -10.92 -5.65 18.14
N SER A 47 -11.14 -4.36 17.87
CA SER A 47 -11.99 -3.49 18.70
C SER A 47 -13.48 -3.86 18.67
N HIS A 48 -13.87 -4.73 17.75
CA HIS A 48 -15.24 -5.22 17.59
C HIS A 48 -15.41 -6.67 18.10
N ASP A 49 -14.45 -7.17 18.87
CA ASP A 49 -14.45 -8.53 19.44
C ASP A 49 -14.67 -9.62 18.37
N ILE A 50 -14.16 -9.39 17.15
CA ILE A 50 -14.25 -10.36 16.06
C ILE A 50 -13.41 -11.60 16.41
N ASP A 51 -13.95 -12.78 16.08
CA ASP A 51 -13.25 -14.05 16.30
C ASP A 51 -11.83 -14.03 15.69
N PRO A 52 -10.77 -14.38 16.44
CA PRO A 52 -9.40 -14.31 15.94
C PRO A 52 -9.12 -15.15 14.68
N GLY A 53 -9.84 -16.26 14.49
CA GLY A 53 -9.77 -17.06 13.27
C GLY A 53 -10.32 -16.28 12.08
N LEU A 54 -11.49 -15.65 12.25
CA LEU A 54 -12.07 -14.78 11.24
C LEU A 54 -11.22 -13.54 10.94
N ILE A 55 -10.57 -12.93 11.96
CA ILE A 55 -9.61 -11.83 11.75
C ILE A 55 -8.48 -12.29 10.83
N ARG A 56 -7.84 -13.42 11.15
CA ARG A 56 -6.75 -13.98 10.33
C ARG A 56 -7.17 -14.20 8.89
N GLU A 57 -8.31 -14.85 8.66
CA GLU A 57 -8.82 -15.10 7.31
C GLU A 57 -9.12 -13.80 6.55
N THR A 58 -9.71 -12.82 7.24
CA THR A 58 -10.05 -11.52 6.64
C THR A 58 -8.79 -10.71 6.28
N VAL A 59 -7.78 -10.71 7.14
CA VAL A 59 -6.49 -10.05 6.90
C VAL A 59 -5.73 -10.71 5.74
N ILE A 60 -5.78 -12.04 5.62
CA ILE A 60 -5.19 -12.75 4.47
C ILE A 60 -5.91 -12.34 3.18
N ALA A 61 -7.24 -12.33 3.17
CA ALA A 61 -8.03 -11.90 2.01
C ALA A 61 -7.73 -10.43 1.64
N LEU A 62 -7.62 -9.55 2.63
CA LEU A 62 -7.23 -8.16 2.42
C LEU A 62 -5.87 -8.08 1.73
N ALA A 63 -4.85 -8.74 2.28
CA ALA A 63 -3.49 -8.70 1.74
C ALA A 63 -3.43 -9.19 0.29
N GLN A 64 -4.17 -10.26 -0.05
CA GLN A 64 -4.24 -10.78 -1.42
C GLN A 64 -4.84 -9.78 -2.40
N HIS A 65 -5.97 -9.16 -2.05
CA HIS A 65 -6.66 -8.19 -2.90
C HIS A 65 -5.85 -6.88 -3.04
N LEU A 66 -5.25 -6.41 -1.95
CA LEU A 66 -4.40 -5.22 -1.98
C LEU A 66 -3.12 -5.46 -2.78
N TYR A 67 -2.47 -6.62 -2.61
CA TYR A 67 -1.28 -6.97 -3.38
C TYR A 67 -1.60 -6.96 -4.88
N ALA A 68 -2.65 -7.66 -5.30
CA ALA A 68 -3.06 -7.72 -6.70
C ALA A 68 -3.43 -6.32 -7.26
N ALA A 69 -4.08 -5.49 -6.44
CA ALA A 69 -4.41 -4.12 -6.84
C ALA A 69 -3.15 -3.24 -6.97
N PHE A 70 -2.21 -3.32 -6.04
CA PHE A 70 -0.98 -2.52 -6.09
C PHE A 70 -0.01 -3.00 -7.17
N GLU A 71 0.06 -4.30 -7.41
CA GLU A 71 0.85 -4.88 -8.50
C GLU A 71 0.29 -4.44 -9.86
N ARG A 72 -1.03 -4.52 -10.07
CA ARG A 72 -1.67 -4.09 -11.33
C ARG A 72 -1.39 -2.62 -11.67
N GLU A 73 -1.29 -1.77 -10.66
CA GLU A 73 -1.13 -0.33 -10.81
C GLU A 73 0.34 0.11 -10.70
N ASP A 74 1.28 -0.84 -10.60
CA ASP A 74 2.71 -0.57 -10.36
C ASP A 74 2.94 0.41 -9.19
N ALA A 75 2.19 0.25 -8.09
CA ALA A 75 2.01 1.29 -7.08
C ALA A 75 3.32 1.86 -6.54
N GLN A 76 4.26 0.98 -6.20
CA GLN A 76 5.57 1.37 -5.67
C GLN A 76 6.40 2.20 -6.67
N TYR A 77 6.30 1.90 -7.97
CA TYR A 77 7.00 2.64 -9.03
C TYR A 77 6.29 3.96 -9.34
N GLN A 78 4.96 3.95 -9.38
CA GLN A 78 4.16 5.17 -9.54
C GLN A 78 4.46 6.16 -8.41
N ILE A 79 4.35 5.73 -7.15
CA ILE A 79 4.61 6.59 -5.99
C ILE A 79 6.04 7.14 -6.04
N ALA A 80 7.03 6.28 -6.27
CA ALA A 80 8.42 6.70 -6.41
C ALA A 80 8.63 7.72 -7.53
N THR A 81 8.07 7.45 -8.71
CA THR A 81 8.24 8.29 -9.89
C THR A 81 7.56 9.65 -9.73
N TRP A 82 6.31 9.68 -9.27
CA TRP A 82 5.60 10.94 -9.04
C TRP A 82 6.17 11.74 -7.87
N TYR A 83 6.89 11.11 -6.94
CA TYR A 83 7.62 11.86 -5.92
C TYR A 83 8.94 12.43 -6.43
N GLN A 84 9.74 11.63 -7.12
CA GLN A 84 11.15 11.94 -7.42
C GLN A 84 11.38 12.65 -8.76
N LYS A 85 10.44 12.58 -9.70
CA LYS A 85 10.61 13.23 -11.00
C LYS A 85 10.87 14.74 -10.84
N PRO A 86 11.63 15.35 -11.74
CA PRO A 86 11.90 16.78 -11.69
C PRO A 86 10.60 17.60 -11.89
N TYR A 87 10.48 18.69 -11.15
CA TYR A 87 9.36 19.63 -11.23
C TYR A 87 9.87 21.05 -11.45
N ASP A 88 9.28 21.77 -12.41
CA ASP A 88 9.65 23.16 -12.68
C ASP A 88 9.31 24.11 -11.53
N GLN A 89 8.37 23.72 -10.66
CA GLN A 89 7.86 24.54 -9.56
C GLN A 89 7.59 23.67 -8.33
N PRO A 90 7.99 24.09 -7.12
CA PRO A 90 7.78 23.32 -5.89
C PRO A 90 6.32 22.90 -5.64
N GLY A 91 5.35 23.77 -5.96
CA GLY A 91 3.93 23.48 -5.79
C GLY A 91 3.40 22.36 -6.69
N LYS A 92 4.05 22.07 -7.83
CA LYS A 92 3.66 20.95 -8.71
C LYS A 92 3.96 19.60 -8.07
N ARG A 93 5.06 19.48 -7.31
CA ARG A 93 5.37 18.25 -6.55
C ARG A 93 4.29 17.98 -5.51
N GLN A 94 3.98 19.00 -4.70
CA GLN A 94 2.96 18.88 -3.66
C GLN A 94 1.61 18.39 -4.22
N ARG A 95 1.13 19.06 -5.28
CA ARG A 95 -0.12 18.68 -5.94
C ARG A 95 -0.07 17.28 -6.55
N SER A 96 1.08 16.87 -7.09
CA SER A 96 1.25 15.52 -7.60
C SER A 96 1.11 14.47 -6.50
N ILE A 97 1.68 14.72 -5.33
CA ILE A 97 1.56 13.83 -4.18
C ILE A 97 0.13 13.80 -3.65
N GLU A 98 -0.57 14.93 -3.62
CA GLU A 98 -1.99 14.96 -3.26
C GLU A 98 -2.85 14.11 -4.19
N ILE A 99 -2.62 14.21 -5.52
CA ILE A 99 -3.32 13.42 -6.53
C ILE A 99 -3.03 11.92 -6.36
N ILE A 100 -1.75 11.55 -6.23
CA ILE A 100 -1.37 10.13 -6.14
C ILE A 100 -1.84 9.51 -4.82
N ALA A 101 -1.85 10.29 -3.72
CA ALA A 101 -2.41 9.86 -2.45
C ALA A 101 -3.92 9.60 -2.52
N GLU A 102 -4.67 10.49 -3.19
CA GLU A 102 -6.10 10.29 -3.41
C GLU A 102 -6.35 9.04 -4.27
N GLN A 103 -5.60 8.89 -5.37
CA GLN A 103 -5.72 7.75 -6.27
C GLN A 103 -5.49 6.42 -5.53
N PHE A 104 -4.37 6.28 -4.82
CA PHE A 104 -4.07 5.03 -4.11
C PHE A 104 -4.94 4.81 -2.87
N GLY A 105 -5.43 5.89 -2.22
CA GLY A 105 -6.47 5.77 -1.20
C GLY A 105 -7.76 5.16 -1.76
N VAL A 106 -8.22 5.62 -2.92
CA VAL A 106 -9.41 5.09 -3.60
C VAL A 106 -9.20 3.66 -4.11
N ILE A 107 -8.02 3.34 -4.66
CA ILE A 107 -7.68 1.97 -5.09
C ILE A 107 -7.73 1.01 -3.89
N THR A 108 -7.14 1.41 -2.78
CA THR A 108 -7.12 0.62 -1.54
C THR A 108 -8.53 0.41 -0.99
N LEU A 109 -9.36 1.46 -0.97
CA LEU A 109 -10.75 1.37 -0.54
C LEU A 109 -11.52 0.35 -1.39
N LYS A 110 -11.40 0.43 -2.73
CA LYS A 110 -12.07 -0.50 -3.65
C LYS A 110 -11.57 -1.94 -3.46
N ALA A 111 -10.26 -2.14 -3.34
CA ALA A 111 -9.70 -3.47 -3.14
C ALA A 111 -10.11 -4.08 -1.79
N THR A 112 -10.19 -3.26 -0.73
CA THR A 112 -10.70 -3.68 0.59
C THR A 112 -12.19 -4.04 0.53
N ALA A 113 -12.99 -3.27 -0.20
CA ALA A 113 -14.40 -3.59 -0.45
C ALA A 113 -14.56 -4.94 -1.16
N GLU A 114 -13.72 -5.20 -2.17
CA GLU A 114 -13.71 -6.47 -2.90
C GLU A 114 -13.28 -7.65 -2.02
N SER A 115 -12.30 -7.46 -1.12
CA SER A 115 -11.83 -8.53 -0.23
C SER A 115 -12.87 -8.96 0.81
N LEU A 116 -13.87 -8.12 1.09
CA LEU A 116 -14.96 -8.41 2.03
C LEU A 116 -16.15 -9.13 1.37
N LYS A 117 -16.15 -9.33 0.04
CA LYS A 117 -17.25 -10.01 -0.65
C LYS A 117 -17.42 -11.45 -0.14
N GLY A 118 -18.64 -11.76 0.31
CA GLY A 118 -18.96 -13.07 0.89
C GLY A 118 -18.46 -13.28 2.32
N SER A 119 -17.81 -12.27 2.92
CA SER A 119 -17.38 -12.35 4.32
C SER A 119 -18.59 -12.33 5.27
N PRO A 120 -18.58 -13.13 6.36
CA PRO A 120 -19.61 -13.05 7.40
C PRO A 120 -19.64 -11.67 8.08
N LEU A 121 -18.57 -10.87 7.97
CA LEU A 121 -18.49 -9.50 8.47
C LEU A 121 -19.54 -8.57 7.84
N LEU A 122 -20.06 -8.91 6.65
CA LEU A 122 -21.16 -8.16 6.03
C LEU A 122 -22.44 -8.17 6.88
N GLY A 123 -22.61 -9.18 7.76
CA GLY A 123 -23.72 -9.27 8.70
C GLY A 123 -23.70 -8.21 9.81
N LEU A 124 -22.55 -7.54 10.03
CA LEU A 124 -22.40 -6.46 11.02
C LEU A 124 -22.94 -5.11 10.52
N GLY A 125 -23.39 -5.07 9.26
CA GLY A 125 -24.11 -3.95 8.69
C GLY A 125 -23.22 -2.92 7.99
N LYS A 126 -23.89 -2.03 7.26
CA LYS A 126 -23.25 -1.01 6.42
C LYS A 126 -22.28 -0.08 7.17
N PRO A 127 -22.57 0.42 8.39
CA PRO A 127 -21.65 1.31 9.07
C PRO A 127 -20.29 0.66 9.36
N PHE A 128 -20.29 -0.56 9.89
CA PHE A 128 -19.07 -1.31 10.17
C PHE A 128 -18.27 -1.59 8.89
N TYR A 129 -18.95 -2.04 7.83
CA TYR A 129 -18.34 -2.24 6.52
C TYR A 129 -17.67 -0.96 5.99
N LEU A 130 -18.34 0.19 6.09
CA LEU A 130 -17.78 1.47 5.64
C LEU A 130 -16.55 1.85 6.47
N SER A 131 -16.60 1.69 7.80
CA SER A 131 -15.46 1.98 8.66
C SER A 131 -14.24 1.11 8.34
N LEU A 132 -14.42 -0.18 8.02
CA LEU A 132 -13.32 -1.05 7.60
C LEU A 132 -12.66 -0.59 6.29
N VAL A 133 -13.46 -0.35 5.24
CA VAL A 133 -12.90 0.04 3.93
C VAL A 133 -12.27 1.44 3.98
N GLU A 134 -12.84 2.35 4.77
CA GLU A 134 -12.29 3.69 4.98
C GLU A 134 -11.00 3.65 5.78
N ALA A 135 -10.88 2.80 6.80
CA ALA A 135 -9.66 2.68 7.62
C ALA A 135 -8.43 2.35 6.76
N ALA A 136 -8.53 1.34 5.89
CA ALA A 136 -7.44 0.96 4.99
C ALA A 136 -7.15 2.07 3.95
N GLY A 137 -8.18 2.59 3.28
CA GLY A 137 -8.03 3.62 2.24
C GLY A 137 -7.43 4.93 2.75
N GLN A 138 -7.91 5.42 3.90
CA GLN A 138 -7.38 6.64 4.50
C GLN A 138 -5.96 6.46 5.03
N ALA A 139 -5.60 5.27 5.52
CA ALA A 139 -4.24 4.99 5.98
C ALA A 139 -3.21 5.11 4.84
N ILE A 140 -3.50 4.52 3.68
CA ILE A 140 -2.64 4.64 2.49
C ILE A 140 -2.54 6.09 2.02
N LYS A 141 -3.68 6.78 1.89
CA LYS A 141 -3.71 8.20 1.51
C LYS A 141 -2.84 9.04 2.46
N ALA A 142 -3.04 8.90 3.76
CA ALA A 142 -2.29 9.63 4.77
C ALA A 142 -0.79 9.30 4.71
N HIS A 143 -0.43 8.04 4.48
CA HIS A 143 0.96 7.60 4.40
C HIS A 143 1.70 8.19 3.19
N ILE A 144 1.04 8.28 2.03
CA ILE A 144 1.59 8.93 0.84
C ILE A 144 1.72 10.45 1.05
N LEU A 145 0.73 11.09 1.69
CA LEU A 145 0.79 12.53 1.97
C LEU A 145 1.98 12.95 2.86
N LYS A 146 2.55 12.03 3.66
CA LYS A 146 3.77 12.30 4.44
C LYS A 146 4.97 12.69 3.56
N LEU A 147 4.98 12.28 2.28
CA LEU A 147 6.03 12.69 1.33
C LEU A 147 6.10 14.21 1.13
N ASN A 148 5.02 14.95 1.42
CA ASN A 148 5.00 16.41 1.36
C ASN A 148 5.51 17.09 2.64
N GLN A 149 5.81 16.34 3.70
CA GLN A 149 6.25 16.87 4.99
C GLN A 149 7.77 16.89 5.15
N GLY A 150 8.51 16.38 4.16
CA GLY A 150 9.97 16.37 4.09
C GLY A 150 10.56 17.44 3.17
#